data_AF-A0A4R5M314-F1
#
_entry.id   AF-A0A4R5M314-F1
#
_cell.length_a   1.000
_cell.length_b   1.000
_cell.length_c   1.000
_cell.angle_alpha   90.00
_cell.angle_beta   90.00
_cell.angle_gamma   90.00
#
_symmetry.space_group_name_H-M   'P 1'
#
loop_
_entity.id
_entity.type
_entity.pdbx_description
1 polymer ?
#
loop_
_entity_poly.entity_id
_entity_poly.type
_entity_poly.pdbx_seq_one_letter_code
_entity_poly.pdbx_strand_id
1 'polypeptide(L)'
;MSGIEVVQTGKDIAGFFNSWVTYVNSAQQYNANPNDSAAKQGLIASAGALAGAIGALGNNPNFAVAISGIAGVADIRNQMSAYQNAAQQGRINDQTAALSSIAGDAASIAGTAATTVGAWATQLQNAGLADLMGEVAEHANDFALAVGAVGTAVDMGNWFNSTFLPGFNKWIGNTPQQLDEDMLLNLNDSSGNWEIIMPGQSGDSLTETPLSGNAFQYVETNSSGSQVSSVVLAMNGTTDTETISGRGVVSDVSGFQIGLNANASATIDGSADTVNVNGSGSMISIGGNGQNATTANDDHVNFASGVSGTVNLSANSRAEINGNGVTVNATANDTTGVYGTGDIVNFVPNTGSLLDLYTANSSTAVNGSGNVIGIFAAGDSVTASGDTITVNSGLGATVTGGNDTVQLSGSGDTLTLSGGSGYTVHGGLNDTISVYGTQTDSISMTSGSELFFTQAGIKTADELFGAGVETDYLGFSSAGVETYDEKFNTVGQETDYDLLASNGQITQDEQFNVSTGKEVDALNYTNGVKTDEVFYNSGGLEANDELFNYTGIETSNIQFDATGHKSDIQYFSGTATNNYETDQINFNVATGGETSELDYNPAGKETDVLNYVGTSTNDYETNRINF
;
A
#
# COMPACT_ATOMS: atom_id res chain seq x y z
N MET A 1 11.97 11.95 24.21
CA MET A 1 11.63 13.36 24.44
C MET A 1 11.70 13.68 25.92
N SER A 2 12.81 14.25 26.37
CA SER A 2 12.93 14.82 27.70
C SER A 2 12.46 16.28 27.66
N GLY A 3 11.17 16.49 27.92
CA GLY A 3 10.61 17.74 28.47
C GLY A 3 10.61 18.97 27.56
N ILE A 4 9.50 19.21 26.84
CA ILE A 4 9.10 20.58 26.52
C ILE A 4 8.50 21.18 27.79
N GLU A 5 8.97 22.34 28.23
CA GLU A 5 8.43 23.06 29.40
C GLU A 5 7.69 24.33 28.96
N VAL A 6 6.44 24.52 29.44
CA VAL A 6 5.59 25.68 29.15
C VAL A 6 5.46 26.52 30.42
N VAL A 7 5.83 27.81 30.36
CA VAL A 7 5.84 28.70 31.54
C VAL A 7 4.88 29.90 31.34
N GLN A 8 3.94 30.08 32.28
CA GLN A 8 2.91 31.14 32.26
C GLN A 8 3.27 32.25 33.27
N THR A 9 3.94 33.33 32.83
CA THR A 9 4.51 34.38 33.73
C THR A 9 4.18 35.83 33.39
N GLY A 10 3.62 36.15 32.21
CA GLY A 10 3.55 37.52 31.70
C GLY A 10 2.60 38.50 32.44
N LYS A 11 1.44 38.04 32.92
CA LYS A 11 0.35 38.94 33.37
C LYS A 11 0.60 39.57 34.75
N ASP A 12 1.11 38.80 35.71
CA ASP A 12 1.28 39.27 37.08
C ASP A 12 2.50 40.21 37.23
N ILE A 13 3.55 39.97 36.44
CA ILE A 13 4.74 40.82 36.42
C ILE A 13 4.42 42.18 35.79
N ALA A 14 3.70 42.19 34.66
CA ALA A 14 3.25 43.44 34.03
C ALA A 14 2.31 44.25 34.95
N GLY A 15 1.41 43.56 35.67
CA GLY A 15 0.53 44.17 36.66
C GLY A 15 1.28 44.83 37.83
N PHE A 16 2.34 44.18 38.33
CA PHE A 16 3.23 44.74 39.36
C PHE A 16 3.88 46.04 38.90
N PHE A 17 4.51 46.04 37.73
CA PHE A 17 5.23 47.22 37.23
C PHE A 17 4.31 48.41 36.93
N ASN A 18 3.17 48.17 36.30
CA ASN A 18 2.21 49.25 36.03
C ASN A 18 1.71 49.90 37.33
N SER A 19 1.53 49.11 38.38
CA SER A 19 1.13 49.62 39.69
C SER A 19 2.27 50.38 40.38
N TRP A 20 3.52 49.94 40.22
CA TRP A 20 4.71 50.66 40.70
C TRP A 20 4.89 52.02 40.02
N VAL A 21 4.78 52.05 38.70
CA VAL A 21 4.81 53.28 37.88
C VAL A 21 3.75 54.28 38.36
N THR A 22 2.53 53.80 38.57
CA THR A 22 1.40 54.64 39.03
C THR A 22 1.66 55.20 40.43
N TYR A 23 2.28 54.41 41.31
CA TYR A 23 2.66 54.81 42.66
C TYR A 23 3.72 55.91 42.67
N VAL A 24 4.81 55.74 41.90
CA VAL A 24 5.89 56.74 41.79
C VAL A 24 5.36 58.07 41.25
N ASN A 25 4.54 58.06 40.20
CA ASN A 25 3.92 59.27 39.64
C ASN A 25 3.03 59.99 40.68
N SER A 26 2.27 59.24 41.47
CA SER A 26 1.42 59.80 42.52
C SER A 26 2.25 60.41 43.66
N ALA A 27 3.40 59.81 43.99
CA ALA A 27 4.33 60.36 44.98
C ALA A 27 4.96 61.67 44.52
N GLN A 28 5.31 61.80 43.24
CA GLN A 28 5.81 63.05 42.68
C GLN A 28 4.77 64.17 42.76
N GLN A 29 3.51 63.87 42.43
CA GLN A 29 2.41 64.83 42.53
C GLN A 29 2.17 65.27 43.98
N TYR A 30 2.21 64.33 44.94
CA TYR A 30 2.12 64.65 46.36
C TYR A 30 3.28 65.55 46.82
N ASN A 31 4.52 65.26 46.40
CA ASN A 31 5.66 66.08 46.77
C ASN A 31 5.60 67.51 46.19
N ALA A 32 5.11 67.64 44.95
CA ALA A 32 4.93 68.95 44.31
C ALA A 32 3.87 69.82 45.01
N ASN A 33 2.86 69.18 45.62
CA ASN A 33 1.77 69.89 46.29
C ASN A 33 1.26 69.13 47.53
N PRO A 34 2.03 69.12 48.64
CA PRO A 34 1.76 68.24 49.79
C PRO A 34 0.51 68.63 50.59
N ASN A 35 -0.07 69.80 50.31
CA ASN A 35 -1.31 70.26 50.92
C ASN A 35 -2.55 69.96 50.06
N ASP A 36 -2.38 69.47 48.83
CA ASP A 36 -3.47 69.11 47.94
C ASP A 36 -4.11 67.77 48.35
N SER A 37 -5.40 67.81 48.66
CA SER A 37 -6.20 66.63 48.99
C SER A 37 -6.25 65.61 47.86
N ALA A 38 -6.23 66.05 46.60
CA ALA A 38 -6.23 65.14 45.45
C ALA A 38 -4.91 64.37 45.34
N ALA A 39 -3.77 65.06 45.53
CA ALA A 39 -2.46 64.44 45.50
C ALA A 39 -2.27 63.42 46.66
N LYS A 40 -2.79 63.73 47.86
CA LYS A 40 -2.83 62.78 48.98
C LYS A 40 -3.64 61.53 48.69
N GLN A 41 -4.84 61.69 48.11
CA GLN A 41 -5.69 60.54 47.77
C GLN A 41 -5.11 59.71 46.62
N GLY A 42 -4.47 60.34 45.63
CA GLY A 42 -3.77 59.65 44.55
C GLY A 42 -2.62 58.77 45.05
N LEU A 43 -1.81 59.29 45.99
CA LEU A 43 -0.71 58.53 46.60
C LEU A 43 -1.21 57.29 47.37
N ILE A 44 -2.32 57.42 48.08
CA ILE A 44 -2.91 56.31 48.84
C ILE A 44 -3.53 55.26 47.92
N ALA A 45 -4.29 55.69 46.92
CA ALA A 45 -4.93 54.79 45.97
C ALA A 45 -3.91 53.96 45.18
N SER A 46 -2.83 54.61 44.74
CA SER A 46 -1.74 53.95 44.01
C SER A 46 -0.91 53.01 44.90
N ALA A 47 -0.68 53.35 46.17
CA ALA A 47 -0.06 52.44 47.14
C ALA A 47 -0.89 51.17 47.37
N GLY A 48 -2.21 51.32 47.47
CA GLY A 48 -3.14 50.19 47.59
C GLY A 48 -3.17 49.30 46.35
N ALA A 49 -3.12 49.90 45.15
CA ALA A 49 -3.04 49.16 43.88
C ALA A 49 -1.74 48.37 43.76
N LEU A 50 -0.60 48.98 44.13
CA LEU A 50 0.70 48.33 44.19
C LEU A 50 0.70 47.11 45.13
N ALA A 51 0.17 47.27 46.34
CA ALA A 51 0.04 46.17 47.29
C ALA A 51 -0.85 45.03 46.74
N GLY A 52 -1.90 45.36 46.00
CA GLY A 52 -2.76 44.38 45.32
C GLY A 52 -2.06 43.61 44.21
N ALA A 53 -1.29 44.31 43.37
CA ALA A 53 -0.53 43.68 42.28
C ALA A 53 0.58 42.75 42.79
N ILE A 54 1.22 43.09 43.92
CA ILE A 54 2.21 42.23 44.58
C ILE A 54 1.53 41.00 45.20
N GLY A 55 0.31 41.15 45.73
CA GLY A 55 -0.51 40.02 46.16
C GLY A 55 -0.85 39.06 45.01
N ALA A 56 -1.10 39.58 43.81
CA ALA A 56 -1.30 38.76 42.61
C ALA A 56 -0.01 38.02 42.20
N LEU A 57 1.14 38.72 42.21
CA LEU A 57 2.45 38.12 41.95
C LEU A 57 2.78 37.01 42.97
N GLY A 58 2.40 37.17 44.23
CA GLY A 58 2.56 36.16 45.28
C GLY A 58 1.69 34.90 45.12
N ASN A 59 0.67 34.91 44.26
CA ASN A 59 -0.09 33.70 43.93
C ASN A 59 0.60 32.85 42.85
N ASN A 60 1.62 33.38 42.18
CA ASN A 60 2.42 32.64 41.22
C ASN A 60 3.37 31.68 41.97
N PRO A 61 3.37 30.36 41.66
CA PRO A 61 4.15 29.36 42.40
C PRO A 61 5.65 29.67 42.47
N ASN A 62 6.20 30.30 41.44
CA ASN A 62 7.63 30.62 41.35
C ASN A 62 8.03 31.82 42.22
N PHE A 63 7.06 32.67 42.59
CA PHE A 63 7.28 33.87 43.40
C PHE A 63 6.64 33.78 44.79
N ALA A 64 5.74 32.82 45.02
CA ALA A 64 4.97 32.66 46.25
C ALA A 64 5.84 32.50 47.51
N VAL A 65 6.91 31.71 47.43
CA VAL A 65 7.83 31.48 48.57
C VAL A 65 8.59 32.75 48.94
N ALA A 66 8.96 33.56 47.95
CA ALA A 66 9.72 34.79 48.19
C ALA A 66 8.83 35.98 48.58
N ILE A 67 7.60 36.05 48.07
CA ILE A 67 6.67 37.17 48.31
C ILE A 67 5.86 36.98 49.61
N SER A 68 5.59 35.75 50.05
CA SER A 68 4.85 35.46 51.29
C SER A 68 5.54 35.95 52.57
N GLY A 69 6.83 36.28 52.51
CA GLY A 69 7.61 36.84 53.62
C GLY A 69 7.58 38.37 53.74
N ILE A 70 6.93 39.09 52.81
CA ILE A 70 6.98 40.55 52.80
C ILE A 70 5.94 41.13 53.78
N ALA A 71 6.40 41.57 54.96
CA ALA A 71 5.54 42.05 56.06
C ALA A 71 4.65 43.27 55.70
N GLY A 72 5.03 44.10 54.73
CA GLY A 72 4.38 45.39 54.47
C GLY A 72 3.00 45.36 53.80
N VAL A 73 2.60 44.28 53.10
CA VAL A 73 1.33 44.26 52.33
C VAL A 73 0.10 44.30 53.24
N ALA A 74 0.19 43.69 54.43
CA ALA A 74 -0.85 43.77 55.46
C ALA A 74 -0.85 45.13 56.16
N ASP A 75 0.32 45.74 56.34
CA ASP A 75 0.51 46.99 57.04
C ASP A 75 -0.01 48.20 56.24
N ILE A 76 0.19 48.23 54.92
CA ILE A 76 -0.38 49.28 54.03
C ILE A 76 -1.90 49.35 54.15
N ARG A 77 -2.60 48.21 54.19
CA ARG A 77 -4.07 48.18 54.31
C ARG A 77 -4.54 48.72 55.66
N ASN A 78 -3.84 48.35 56.74
CA ASN A 78 -4.14 48.84 58.08
C ASN A 78 -3.87 50.35 58.20
N GLN A 79 -2.76 50.83 57.63
CA GLN A 79 -2.39 52.25 57.66
C GLN A 79 -3.27 53.11 56.75
N MET A 80 -3.75 52.58 55.62
CA MET A 80 -4.73 53.26 54.78
C MET A 80 -6.06 53.48 55.52
N SER A 81 -6.51 52.48 56.30
CA SER A 81 -7.66 52.62 57.20
C SER A 81 -7.40 53.67 58.30
N ALA A 82 -6.20 53.68 58.88
CA ALA A 82 -5.79 54.69 59.86
C ALA A 82 -5.78 56.12 59.27
N TYR A 83 -5.29 56.29 58.04
CA TYR A 83 -5.35 57.56 57.32
C TYR A 83 -6.80 58.01 57.08
N GLN A 84 -7.66 57.12 56.58
CA GLN A 84 -9.07 57.45 56.32
C GLN A 84 -9.81 57.87 57.60
N ASN A 85 -9.53 57.20 58.72
CA ASN A 85 -10.06 57.56 60.03
C ASN A 85 -9.55 58.94 60.50
N ALA A 86 -8.25 59.20 60.36
CA ALA A 86 -7.68 60.51 60.68
C ALA A 86 -8.18 61.64 59.76
N ALA A 87 -8.47 61.34 58.49
CA ALA A 87 -9.08 62.24 57.50
C ALA A 87 -10.51 62.63 57.90
N GLN A 88 -11.34 61.65 58.29
CA GLN A 88 -12.70 61.89 58.76
C GLN A 88 -12.75 62.72 60.04
N GLN A 89 -11.73 62.62 60.89
CA GLN A 89 -11.65 63.33 62.17
C GLN A 89 -10.87 64.67 62.10
N GLY A 90 -10.39 65.07 60.92
CA GLY A 90 -9.63 66.32 60.74
C GLY A 90 -8.26 66.34 61.43
N ARG A 91 -7.70 65.18 61.81
CA ARG A 91 -6.41 65.06 62.51
C ARG A 91 -5.24 65.07 61.52
N ILE A 92 -4.78 66.27 61.16
CA ILE A 92 -3.77 66.47 60.09
C ILE A 92 -2.42 65.78 60.41
N ASN A 93 -1.95 65.84 61.66
CA ASN A 93 -0.67 65.21 62.02
C ASN A 93 -0.71 63.68 61.89
N ASP A 94 -1.85 63.07 62.23
CA ASP A 94 -2.06 61.62 62.14
C ASP A 94 -2.25 61.17 60.70
N GLN A 95 -2.84 62.02 59.84
CA GLN A 95 -2.88 61.81 58.39
C GLN A 95 -1.46 61.80 57.80
N THR A 96 -0.62 62.77 58.17
CA THR A 96 0.76 62.87 57.68
C THR A 96 1.61 61.69 58.16
N ALA A 97 1.46 61.26 59.42
CA ALA A 97 2.17 60.10 59.96
C ALA A 97 1.74 58.80 59.28
N ALA A 98 0.43 58.59 59.09
CA ALA A 98 -0.08 57.42 58.39
C ALA A 98 0.38 57.39 56.91
N LEU A 99 0.42 58.55 56.24
CA LEU A 99 0.87 58.65 54.86
C LEU A 99 2.37 58.36 54.70
N SER A 100 3.20 58.83 55.64
CA SER A 100 4.63 58.51 55.69
C SER A 100 4.87 57.02 55.91
N SER A 101 4.04 56.37 56.73
CA SER A 101 4.10 54.92 56.99
C SER A 101 3.72 54.12 55.74
N ILE A 102 2.62 54.49 55.07
CA ILE A 102 2.16 53.85 53.82
C ILE A 102 3.24 53.94 52.75
N ALA A 103 3.92 55.09 52.66
CA ALA A 103 4.94 55.30 51.67
C ALA A 103 6.23 54.52 51.95
N GLY A 104 6.65 54.44 53.21
CA GLY A 104 7.78 53.60 53.62
C GLY A 104 7.53 52.11 53.37
N ASP A 105 6.32 51.62 53.67
CA ASP A 105 5.96 50.23 53.43
C ASP A 105 5.88 49.93 51.93
N ALA A 106 5.28 50.81 51.12
CA ALA A 106 5.19 50.61 49.67
C ALA A 106 6.56 50.53 48.99
N ALA A 107 7.51 51.34 49.45
CA ALA A 107 8.90 51.34 49.00
C ALA A 107 9.62 50.03 49.36
N SER A 108 9.49 49.59 50.61
CA SER A 108 10.10 48.36 51.12
C SER A 108 9.61 47.10 50.38
N ILE A 109 8.31 47.03 50.13
CA ILE A 109 7.70 45.89 49.42
C ILE A 109 8.18 45.84 47.97
N ALA A 110 8.22 46.97 47.28
CA ALA A 110 8.68 47.02 45.89
C ALA A 110 10.17 46.69 45.73
N GLY A 111 11.02 47.17 46.64
CA GLY A 111 12.44 46.83 46.61
C GLY A 111 12.71 45.34 46.84
N THR A 112 11.94 44.73 47.75
CA THR A 112 12.03 43.30 48.03
C THR A 112 11.52 42.45 46.86
N ALA A 113 10.40 42.87 46.24
CA ALA A 113 9.85 42.22 45.05
C ALA A 113 10.82 42.31 43.85
N ALA A 114 11.40 43.49 43.61
CA ALA A 114 12.39 43.69 42.55
C ALA A 114 13.64 42.81 42.76
N THR A 115 14.20 42.79 43.97
CA THR A 115 15.35 41.92 44.30
C THR A 115 15.06 40.44 43.98
N THR A 116 13.85 39.99 44.31
CA THR A 116 13.41 38.62 44.05
C THR A 116 13.31 38.33 42.54
N VAL A 117 12.69 39.23 41.78
CA VAL A 117 12.58 39.10 40.33
C VAL A 117 13.96 39.15 39.67
N GLY A 118 14.89 39.97 40.17
CA GLY A 118 16.27 40.04 39.68
C GLY A 118 17.08 38.76 39.94
N ALA A 119 16.90 38.13 41.10
CA ALA A 119 17.51 36.84 41.40
C ALA A 119 16.98 35.73 40.47
N TRP A 120 15.68 35.75 40.18
CA TRP A 120 15.07 34.84 39.21
C TRP A 120 15.55 35.11 37.78
N ALA A 121 15.62 36.37 37.35
CA ALA A 121 16.17 36.77 36.05
C ALA A 121 17.63 36.29 35.86
N THR A 122 18.42 36.30 36.93
CA THR A 122 19.79 35.77 36.93
C THR A 122 19.81 34.25 36.72
N GLN A 123 18.87 33.51 37.32
CA GLN A 123 18.72 32.06 37.08
C GLN A 123 18.33 31.75 35.64
N LEU A 124 17.59 32.65 35.00
CA LEU A 124 17.21 32.60 33.58
C LEU A 124 18.29 33.12 32.63
N GLN A 125 19.47 33.50 33.12
CA GLN A 125 20.53 34.16 32.35
C GLN A 125 20.11 35.46 31.63
N ASN A 126 19.02 36.10 32.08
CA ASN A 126 18.56 37.36 31.54
C ASN A 126 19.23 38.53 32.29
N ALA A 127 20.46 38.84 31.88
CA ALA A 127 21.28 39.89 32.49
C ALA A 127 20.59 41.27 32.47
N GLY A 128 19.88 41.60 31.38
CA GLY A 128 19.20 42.88 31.25
C GLY A 128 18.06 43.06 32.26
N LEU A 129 17.27 42.02 32.51
CA LEU A 129 16.22 42.05 33.53
C LEU A 129 16.82 42.03 34.94
N ALA A 130 17.89 41.26 35.17
CA ALA A 130 18.57 41.21 36.47
C ALA A 130 19.14 42.60 36.86
N ASP A 131 19.80 43.28 35.92
CA ASP A 131 20.36 44.63 36.14
C ASP A 131 19.24 45.65 36.40
N LEU A 132 18.18 45.64 35.58
CA LEU A 132 17.02 46.52 35.77
C LEU A 132 16.37 46.31 37.15
N MET A 133 16.28 45.05 37.61
CA MET A 133 15.69 44.73 38.90
C MET A 133 16.59 45.10 40.08
N GLY A 134 17.92 45.03 39.90
CA GLY A 134 18.89 45.56 40.84
C GLY A 134 18.71 47.07 41.04
N GLU A 135 18.56 47.82 39.94
CA GLU A 135 18.34 49.27 39.98
C GLU A 135 17.01 49.64 40.66
N VAL A 136 15.91 48.93 40.36
CA VAL A 136 14.61 49.16 41.01
C VAL A 136 14.68 48.89 42.51
N ALA A 137 15.40 47.83 42.92
CA ALA A 137 15.57 47.50 44.33
C ALA A 137 16.37 48.56 45.10
N GLU A 138 17.45 49.07 44.50
CA GLU A 138 18.27 50.13 45.08
C GLU A 138 17.46 51.44 45.23
N HIS A 139 16.76 51.85 44.18
CA HIS A 139 15.99 53.09 44.21
C HIS A 139 14.72 53.03 45.04
N ALA A 140 14.13 51.85 45.25
CA ALA A 140 13.03 51.67 46.20
C ALA A 140 13.51 51.89 47.65
N ASN A 141 14.73 51.47 47.99
CA ASN A 141 15.34 51.77 49.29
C ASN A 141 15.64 53.27 49.45
N ASP A 142 16.14 53.93 48.39
CA ASP A 142 16.36 55.37 48.41
C ASP A 142 15.06 56.17 48.56
N PHE A 143 13.97 55.71 47.93
CA PHE A 143 12.65 56.34 48.05
C PHE A 143 12.10 56.29 49.48
N ALA A 144 12.28 55.16 50.19
CA ALA A 144 11.90 55.02 51.60
C ALA A 144 12.60 56.06 52.48
N LEU A 145 13.86 56.41 52.15
CA LEU A 145 14.64 57.44 52.84
C LEU A 145 14.21 58.86 52.41
N ALA A 146 13.86 59.07 51.14
CA ALA A 146 13.49 60.37 50.57
C ALA A 146 12.15 60.92 51.08
N VAL A 147 11.15 60.07 51.36
CA VAL A 147 9.87 60.52 51.95
C VAL A 147 10.08 61.14 53.35
N GLY A 148 11.22 60.86 54.01
CA GLY A 148 11.65 61.49 55.25
C GLY A 148 12.31 62.88 55.11
N ALA A 149 12.73 63.32 53.91
CA ALA A 149 13.44 64.59 53.71
C ALA A 149 13.14 65.23 52.35
N VAL A 150 12.56 66.44 52.37
CA VAL A 150 11.93 67.20 51.25
C VAL A 150 12.88 67.64 50.11
N GLY A 151 14.07 67.03 49.95
CA GLY A 151 15.11 67.50 49.01
C GLY A 151 15.33 66.69 47.73
N THR A 152 15.05 65.38 47.71
CA THR A 152 15.61 64.45 46.70
C THR A 152 14.64 63.94 45.62
N ALA A 153 13.39 64.39 45.61
CA ALA A 153 12.36 63.91 44.69
C ALA A 153 12.54 64.34 43.21
N VAL A 154 13.38 65.35 42.94
CA VAL A 154 13.59 65.89 41.57
C VAL A 154 14.53 65.01 40.74
N ASP A 155 15.54 64.40 41.35
CA ASP A 155 16.49 63.53 40.64
C ASP A 155 15.84 62.19 40.23
N MET A 156 14.91 61.70 41.05
CA MET A 156 14.16 60.47 40.78
C MET A 156 13.18 60.59 39.61
N GLY A 157 12.49 61.72 39.46
CA GLY A 157 11.57 61.95 38.35
C GLY A 157 12.28 62.10 36.99
N ASN A 158 13.52 62.56 37.01
CA ASN A 158 14.37 62.61 35.83
C ASN A 158 14.86 61.21 35.45
N TRP A 159 15.44 60.43 36.36
CA TRP A 159 15.86 59.04 36.10
C TRP A 159 14.69 58.17 35.62
N PHE A 160 13.51 58.31 36.22
CA PHE A 160 12.32 57.55 35.86
C PHE A 160 11.91 57.77 34.39
N ASN A 161 11.85 59.04 33.94
CA ASN A 161 11.46 59.38 32.57
C ASN A 161 12.58 59.16 31.54
N SER A 162 13.85 59.34 31.92
CA SER A 162 14.97 59.29 30.97
C SER A 162 15.64 57.92 30.87
N THR A 163 15.49 57.05 31.86
CA THR A 163 16.27 55.80 31.98
C THR A 163 15.37 54.59 32.21
N PHE A 164 14.49 54.63 33.21
CA PHE A 164 13.63 53.49 33.57
C PHE A 164 12.50 53.23 32.56
N LEU A 165 11.68 54.25 32.22
CA LEU A 165 10.53 54.09 31.31
C LEU A 165 10.94 53.62 29.90
N PRO A 166 12.04 54.12 29.29
CA PRO A 166 12.54 53.61 28.02
C PRO A 166 13.06 52.15 28.09
N GLY A 167 13.76 51.77 29.15
CA GLY A 167 14.24 50.39 29.35
C GLY A 167 13.10 49.40 29.60
N PHE A 168 12.09 49.82 30.35
CA PHE A 168 10.89 49.03 30.62
C PHE A 168 10.02 48.82 29.36
N ASN A 169 9.81 49.86 28.54
CA ASN A 169 9.06 49.74 27.27
C ASN A 169 9.71 48.81 26.25
N LYS A 170 11.05 48.65 26.32
CA LYS A 170 11.80 47.66 25.54
C LYS A 170 11.48 46.23 26.01
N TRP A 171 11.37 46.03 27.32
CA TRP A 171 11.12 44.71 27.94
C TRP A 171 9.67 44.21 27.79
N ILE A 172 8.66 45.11 27.83
CA ILE A 172 7.24 44.73 27.63
C ILE A 172 6.78 44.75 26.15
N GLY A 173 7.71 44.85 25.19
CA GLY A 173 7.40 44.66 23.77
C GLY A 173 6.67 45.82 23.08
N ASN A 174 6.71 47.05 23.60
CA ASN A 174 6.05 48.21 22.97
C ASN A 174 6.98 49.02 22.03
N THR A 175 8.01 48.37 21.46
CA THR A 175 8.90 48.95 20.44
C THR A 175 8.79 48.13 19.14
N PRO A 176 8.79 48.74 17.93
CA PRO A 176 8.45 48.06 16.68
C PRO A 176 9.30 46.80 16.39
N GLN A 177 8.62 45.66 16.37
CA GLN A 177 8.78 44.33 15.72
C GLN A 177 10.07 43.88 15.01
N GLN A 178 11.21 44.56 15.05
CA GLN A 178 12.37 44.18 14.20
C GLN A 178 13.64 43.69 14.93
N LEU A 179 13.66 43.53 16.26
CA LEU A 179 14.90 43.18 16.96
C LEU A 179 14.73 42.35 18.25
N ASP A 180 13.93 41.28 18.28
CA ASP A 180 14.11 40.27 19.33
C ASP A 180 13.75 38.86 18.84
N GLU A 181 14.74 37.97 18.89
CA GLU A 181 14.74 36.58 18.39
C GLU A 181 14.21 35.56 19.43
N ASP A 182 13.35 35.98 20.35
CA ASP A 182 12.73 35.07 21.33
C ASP A 182 11.25 34.80 20.98
N MET A 183 10.98 33.51 20.73
CA MET A 183 9.69 32.97 20.27
C MET A 183 8.53 33.30 21.22
N LEU A 184 7.64 34.16 20.72
CA LEU A 184 6.35 34.45 21.32
C LEU A 184 5.26 33.84 20.42
N LEU A 185 4.75 32.65 20.78
CA LEU A 185 3.63 32.02 20.08
C LEU A 185 2.31 32.39 20.77
N ASN A 186 1.37 32.93 20.00
CA ASN A 186 -0.03 33.06 20.42
C ASN A 186 -0.76 31.78 20.04
N LEU A 187 -0.93 30.85 20.99
CA LEU A 187 -1.58 29.56 20.76
C LEU A 187 -3.11 29.63 20.72
N ASN A 188 -3.68 30.84 20.70
CA ASN A 188 -5.10 31.09 20.49
C ASN A 188 -5.99 30.25 21.42
N ASP A 189 -5.55 30.07 22.67
CA ASP A 189 -6.39 29.53 23.72
C ASP A 189 -7.54 30.53 24.01
N SER A 190 -8.62 30.06 24.62
CA SER A 190 -9.78 30.93 24.94
C SER A 190 -9.45 32.08 25.91
N SER A 191 -8.20 32.12 26.39
CA SER A 191 -7.63 33.13 27.27
C SER A 191 -6.83 34.21 26.53
N GLY A 192 -6.43 33.98 25.26
CA GLY A 192 -5.60 34.89 24.46
C GLY A 192 -4.20 35.10 25.02
N ASN A 193 -3.64 34.12 25.74
CA ASN A 193 -2.35 34.25 26.40
C ASN A 193 -1.18 33.87 25.48
N TRP A 194 -0.02 34.48 25.72
CA TRP A 194 1.24 34.14 25.05
C TRP A 194 1.93 33.02 25.83
N GLU A 195 2.39 31.98 25.13
CA GLU A 195 3.09 30.83 25.72
C GLU A 195 4.54 30.77 25.19
N ILE A 196 5.51 30.53 26.08
CA ILE A 196 6.93 30.40 25.74
C ILE A 196 7.29 28.91 25.78
N ILE A 197 7.87 28.40 24.69
CA ILE A 197 8.32 27.01 24.52
C ILE A 197 9.85 26.97 24.63
N MET A 198 10.41 26.11 25.48
CA MET A 198 11.87 26.00 25.68
C MET A 198 12.40 24.56 25.48
N PRO A 199 13.68 24.39 25.04
CA PRO A 199 14.34 23.08 24.95
C PRO A 199 14.56 22.45 26.33
N GLY A 200 14.46 21.12 26.41
CA GLY A 200 14.43 20.38 27.68
C GLY A 200 15.77 19.95 28.26
N GLN A 201 16.87 19.96 27.49
CA GLN A 201 18.21 19.61 27.94
C GLN A 201 19.31 20.49 27.33
N SER A 202 20.49 20.47 27.97
CA SER A 202 21.70 21.14 27.44
C SER A 202 22.17 20.47 26.16
N GLY A 203 22.17 21.22 25.05
CA GLY A 203 22.56 20.74 23.72
C GLY A 203 21.40 20.65 22.71
N ASP A 204 20.17 20.76 23.19
CA ASP A 204 19.00 20.89 22.33
C ASP A 204 18.95 22.31 21.75
N SER A 205 18.52 22.44 20.49
CA SER A 205 18.36 23.74 19.84
C SER A 205 16.97 23.86 19.21
N LEU A 206 16.44 25.08 19.28
CA LEU A 206 15.22 25.50 18.61
C LEU A 206 15.63 26.60 17.64
N THR A 207 15.51 26.36 16.33
CA THR A 207 16.00 27.30 15.30
C THR A 207 14.87 27.61 14.32
N GLU A 208 14.73 28.89 13.94
CA GLU A 208 13.95 29.24 12.75
C GLU A 208 14.63 28.63 11.53
N THR A 209 13.87 27.91 10.72
CA THR A 209 14.46 27.23 9.57
C THR A 209 14.77 28.22 8.45
N PRO A 210 15.71 27.91 7.54
CA PRO A 210 15.92 28.68 6.32
C PRO A 210 14.71 28.70 5.35
N LEU A 211 13.65 27.95 5.65
CA LEU A 211 12.42 27.87 4.86
C LEU A 211 11.54 29.06 5.25
N SER A 212 11.19 29.92 4.28
CA SER A 212 10.29 31.05 4.51
C SER A 212 8.95 30.59 5.11
N GLY A 213 8.47 31.27 6.16
CA GLY A 213 7.19 30.97 6.84
C GLY A 213 7.35 30.75 8.35
N ASN A 214 6.25 30.51 9.06
CA ASN A 214 6.24 30.18 10.50
C ASN A 214 6.70 28.72 10.71
N ALA A 215 7.96 28.44 10.40
CA ALA A 215 8.54 27.10 10.47
C ALA A 215 9.61 27.01 11.57
N PHE A 216 9.45 26.06 12.49
CA PHE A 216 10.35 25.83 13.62
C PHE A 216 10.97 24.44 13.55
N GLN A 217 12.25 24.34 13.91
CA GLN A 217 12.97 23.07 14.00
C GLN A 217 13.50 22.85 15.41
N TYR A 218 13.12 21.72 16.01
CA TYR A 218 13.75 21.15 17.19
C TYR A 218 14.81 20.13 16.78
N VAL A 219 16.01 20.20 17.36
CA VAL A 219 17.10 19.25 17.11
C VAL A 219 17.60 18.69 18.44
N GLU A 220 17.56 17.36 18.60
CA GLU A 220 18.26 16.66 19.68
C GLU A 220 19.68 16.33 19.21
N THR A 221 20.69 16.68 20.01
CA THR A 221 22.08 16.28 19.79
C THR A 221 22.58 15.36 20.89
N ASN A 222 23.45 14.41 20.56
CA ASN A 222 24.12 13.61 21.59
C ASN A 222 25.19 14.44 22.33
N SER A 223 25.79 13.85 23.36
CA SER A 223 26.88 14.46 24.15
C SER A 223 28.13 14.87 23.35
N SER A 224 28.21 14.51 22.07
CA SER A 224 29.28 14.90 21.14
C SER A 224 28.85 15.98 20.13
N GLY A 225 27.65 16.56 20.29
CA GLY A 225 27.11 17.60 19.40
C GLY A 225 26.60 17.07 18.05
N SER A 226 26.48 15.76 17.88
CA SER A 226 25.96 15.15 16.64
C SER A 226 24.45 14.98 16.75
N GLN A 227 23.71 15.42 15.73
CA GLN A 227 22.26 15.28 15.67
C GLN A 227 21.84 13.81 15.78
N VAL A 228 20.92 13.53 16.72
CA VAL A 228 20.32 12.20 16.91
C VAL A 228 18.86 12.15 16.49
N SER A 229 18.14 13.27 16.55
CA SER A 229 16.79 13.42 16.02
C SER A 229 16.50 14.89 15.69
N SER A 230 15.51 15.16 14.84
CA SER A 230 14.96 16.51 14.67
C SER A 230 13.49 16.47 14.30
N VAL A 231 12.71 17.44 14.77
CA VAL A 231 11.32 17.67 14.40
C VAL A 231 11.22 19.05 13.74
N VAL A 232 10.65 19.12 12.53
CA VAL A 232 10.40 20.38 11.83
C VAL A 232 8.90 20.57 11.69
N LEU A 233 8.36 21.62 12.31
CA LEU A 233 6.96 22.02 12.20
C LEU A 233 6.90 23.24 11.27
N ALA A 234 6.41 23.08 10.05
CA ALA A 234 6.34 24.16 9.06
C ALA A 234 4.92 24.29 8.48
N MET A 235 4.31 25.47 8.63
CA MET A 235 3.05 25.81 7.96
C MET A 235 3.32 26.53 6.64
N ASN A 236 3.63 25.78 5.59
CA ASN A 236 3.93 26.34 4.27
C ASN A 236 2.92 25.89 3.20
N GLY A 237 1.98 26.78 2.84
CA GLY A 237 1.12 26.63 1.66
C GLY A 237 -0.29 26.10 1.92
N THR A 238 -1.01 25.78 0.83
CA THR A 238 -2.41 25.28 0.85
C THR A 238 -2.51 23.75 1.02
N THR A 239 -1.40 23.10 1.36
CA THR A 239 -1.29 21.66 1.59
C THR A 239 -0.54 21.45 2.89
N ASP A 240 -1.22 20.88 3.88
CA ASP A 240 -0.74 20.65 5.24
C ASP A 240 0.26 19.48 5.27
N THR A 241 1.50 19.70 4.82
CA THR A 241 2.53 18.64 4.83
C THR A 241 3.54 18.89 5.94
N GLU A 242 3.48 18.07 6.99
CA GLU A 242 4.49 17.99 8.06
C GLU A 242 5.51 16.89 7.69
N THR A 243 6.81 17.22 7.76
CA THR A 243 7.90 16.29 7.42
C THR A 243 8.73 15.98 8.67
N ILE A 244 8.68 14.74 9.15
CA ILE A 244 9.51 14.27 10.27
C ILE A 244 10.53 13.25 9.75
N SER A 245 11.82 13.48 10.01
CA SER A 245 12.92 12.60 9.61
C SER A 245 13.66 12.06 10.84
N GLY A 246 13.70 10.73 11.01
CA GLY A 246 14.33 10.08 12.17
C GLY A 246 14.07 8.56 12.24
N ARG A 247 14.49 7.92 13.34
CA ARG A 247 14.09 6.53 13.66
C ARG A 247 12.86 6.58 14.58
N GLY A 248 11.80 5.86 14.25
CA GLY A 248 10.59 5.80 15.10
C GLY A 248 9.67 7.00 14.92
N VAL A 249 9.40 7.39 13.68
CA VAL A 249 8.41 8.44 13.37
C VAL A 249 7.00 7.84 13.50
N VAL A 250 6.14 8.46 14.31
CA VAL A 250 4.73 8.05 14.47
C VAL A 250 3.84 9.19 13.97
N SER A 251 2.90 8.89 13.08
CA SER A 251 1.87 9.84 12.63
C SER A 251 0.48 9.23 12.80
N ASP A 252 -0.44 10.01 13.34
CA ASP A 252 -1.88 9.74 13.42
C ASP A 252 -2.72 10.76 12.63
N VAL A 253 -2.06 11.63 11.85
CA VAL A 253 -2.70 12.62 10.97
C VAL A 253 -2.62 12.17 9.51
N SER A 254 -3.64 12.53 8.73
CA SER A 254 -3.69 12.25 7.29
C SER A 254 -2.84 13.21 6.46
N GLY A 255 -2.26 12.73 5.36
CA GLY A 255 -1.44 13.53 4.43
C GLY A 255 0.00 13.78 4.90
N PHE A 256 0.46 13.01 5.89
CA PHE A 256 1.77 13.13 6.48
C PHE A 256 2.87 12.57 5.59
N GLN A 257 4.03 13.24 5.54
CA GLN A 257 5.17 12.80 4.72
C GLN A 257 6.35 12.38 5.58
N ILE A 258 6.81 11.14 5.41
CA ILE A 258 7.90 10.55 6.20
C ILE A 258 9.10 10.26 5.31
N GLY A 259 10.28 10.71 5.73
CA GLY A 259 11.56 10.30 5.16
C GLY A 259 12.29 9.31 6.06
N LEU A 260 12.49 8.07 5.60
CA LEU A 260 13.21 7.03 6.34
C LEU A 260 14.61 6.75 5.76
N ASN A 261 15.62 6.71 6.62
CA ASN A 261 16.97 6.21 6.32
C ASN A 261 17.08 4.71 6.61
N ALA A 262 18.22 4.09 6.30
CA ALA A 262 18.41 2.65 6.50
C ALA A 262 18.13 2.19 7.95
N ASN A 263 17.42 1.08 8.10
CA ASN A 263 17.01 0.48 9.37
C ASN A 263 16.20 1.43 10.28
N ALA A 264 15.51 2.41 9.69
CA ALA A 264 14.56 3.25 10.40
C ALA A 264 13.17 2.59 10.44
N SER A 265 12.27 3.14 11.25
CA SER A 265 10.89 2.66 11.32
C SER A 265 9.91 3.81 11.38
N ALA A 266 8.72 3.56 10.81
CA ALA A 266 7.57 4.43 10.92
C ALA A 266 6.34 3.62 11.35
N THR A 267 5.48 4.22 12.17
CA THR A 267 4.11 3.75 12.41
C THR A 267 3.15 4.83 11.95
N ILE A 268 2.18 4.44 11.14
CA ILE A 268 1.19 5.33 10.54
C ILE A 268 -0.17 4.78 10.90
N ASP A 269 -0.96 5.54 11.62
CA ASP A 269 -2.36 5.23 11.94
C ASP A 269 -3.32 6.28 11.34
N GLY A 270 -2.82 7.07 10.38
CA GLY A 270 -3.54 8.10 9.61
C GLY A 270 -4.15 7.55 8.33
N SER A 271 -4.28 8.41 7.31
CA SER A 271 -4.73 8.02 5.97
C SER A 271 -4.20 8.95 4.90
N ALA A 272 -4.11 8.49 3.65
CA ALA A 272 -3.49 9.27 2.57
C ALA A 272 -2.03 9.67 2.87
N ASP A 273 -1.33 8.91 3.70
CA ASP A 273 0.03 9.22 4.13
C ASP A 273 1.06 8.73 3.12
N THR A 274 2.25 9.34 3.11
CA THR A 274 3.34 8.94 2.21
C THR A 274 4.63 8.70 2.96
N VAL A 275 5.19 7.50 2.83
CA VAL A 275 6.53 7.15 3.34
C VAL A 275 7.50 6.99 2.19
N ASN A 276 8.54 7.82 2.17
CA ASN A 276 9.68 7.69 1.28
C ASN A 276 10.83 6.98 2.01
N VAL A 277 11.18 5.78 1.55
CA VAL A 277 12.20 4.91 2.16
C VAL A 277 13.49 4.97 1.34
N ASN A 278 14.49 5.66 1.88
CA ASN A 278 15.77 5.90 1.20
C ASN A 278 16.88 4.93 1.62
N GLY A 279 16.64 4.05 2.59
CA GLY A 279 17.62 3.05 3.01
C GLY A 279 17.01 1.73 3.44
N SER A 280 17.74 0.65 3.18
CA SER A 280 17.22 -0.71 3.30
C SER A 280 17.01 -1.16 4.74
N GLY A 281 16.22 -2.22 4.92
CA GLY A 281 15.92 -2.81 6.22
C GLY A 281 14.97 -1.97 7.08
N SER A 282 14.33 -0.96 6.48
CA SER A 282 13.35 -0.15 7.18
C SER A 282 12.07 -0.95 7.44
N MET A 283 11.42 -0.68 8.58
CA MET A 283 10.17 -1.32 8.99
C MET A 283 9.06 -0.28 9.10
N ILE A 284 8.03 -0.41 8.28
CA ILE A 284 6.88 0.48 8.25
C ILE A 284 5.69 -0.30 8.83
N SER A 285 4.89 0.33 9.67
CA SER A 285 3.61 -0.19 10.16
C SER A 285 2.52 0.77 9.72
N ILE A 286 1.50 0.25 9.04
CA ILE A 286 0.37 1.02 8.48
C ILE A 286 -0.93 0.54 9.15
N GLY A 287 -1.75 1.49 9.58
CA GLY A 287 -3.03 1.35 10.28
C GLY A 287 -3.99 2.45 9.86
N GLY A 288 -5.13 2.61 10.55
CA GLY A 288 -5.94 3.83 10.48
C GLY A 288 -6.91 4.00 9.31
N ASN A 289 -6.61 3.48 8.12
CA ASN A 289 -7.41 3.71 6.89
C ASN A 289 -8.82 3.11 6.92
N GLY A 290 -9.03 2.07 7.74
CA GLY A 290 -10.30 1.40 7.91
C GLY A 290 -10.77 0.61 6.67
N GLN A 291 -11.85 -0.17 6.84
CA GLN A 291 -12.37 -1.08 5.81
C GLN A 291 -12.94 -0.39 4.55
N ASN A 292 -13.10 0.93 4.57
CA ASN A 292 -13.80 1.69 3.53
C ASN A 292 -12.87 2.67 2.81
N ALA A 293 -11.59 2.32 2.73
CA ALA A 293 -10.59 3.07 2.00
C ALA A 293 -10.93 3.15 0.50
N THR A 294 -10.71 4.32 -0.08
CA THR A 294 -10.77 4.63 -1.51
C THR A 294 -9.35 4.92 -2.00
N THR A 295 -9.11 5.00 -3.30
CA THR A 295 -7.78 5.39 -3.82
C THR A 295 -7.30 6.77 -3.37
N ALA A 296 -8.18 7.60 -2.80
CA ALA A 296 -7.83 8.91 -2.27
C ALA A 296 -7.30 8.89 -0.83
N ASN A 297 -7.44 7.77 -0.10
CA ASN A 297 -6.97 7.66 1.29
C ASN A 297 -6.04 6.47 1.51
N ASP A 298 -5.40 5.99 0.45
CA ASP A 298 -4.36 4.97 0.56
C ASP A 298 -3.10 5.55 1.15
N ASP A 299 -2.46 4.79 2.03
CA ASP A 299 -1.10 5.09 2.40
C ASP A 299 -0.15 4.58 1.33
N HIS A 300 0.77 5.44 0.92
CA HIS A 300 1.77 5.15 -0.08
C HIS A 300 3.13 4.91 0.57
N VAL A 301 3.75 3.77 0.29
CA VAL A 301 5.12 3.47 0.72
C VAL A 301 6.01 3.35 -0.50
N ASN A 302 6.94 4.28 -0.67
CA ASN A 302 7.83 4.39 -1.83
C ASN A 302 9.27 4.05 -1.42
N PHE A 303 9.76 2.88 -1.83
CA PHE A 303 11.16 2.49 -1.69
C PHE A 303 11.98 3.03 -2.85
N ALA A 304 13.12 3.65 -2.54
CA ALA A 304 14.06 4.08 -3.56
C ALA A 304 14.68 2.89 -4.34
N SER A 305 15.22 3.14 -5.53
CA SER A 305 15.84 2.08 -6.34
C SER A 305 16.96 1.36 -5.58
N GLY A 306 16.90 0.02 -5.58
CA GLY A 306 17.85 -0.83 -4.85
C GLY A 306 17.63 -0.89 -3.33
N VAL A 307 16.56 -0.27 -2.83
CA VAL A 307 16.16 -0.30 -1.42
C VAL A 307 15.02 -1.28 -1.22
N SER A 308 15.07 -2.04 -0.12
CA SER A 308 14.02 -2.96 0.30
C SER A 308 13.78 -2.90 1.81
N GLY A 309 12.64 -3.41 2.27
CA GLY A 309 12.29 -3.42 3.68
C GLY A 309 11.01 -4.20 3.94
N THR A 310 10.42 -3.94 5.11
CA THR A 310 9.18 -4.59 5.54
C THR A 310 8.09 -3.55 5.74
N VAL A 311 6.89 -3.84 5.23
CA VAL A 311 5.65 -3.09 5.51
C VAL A 311 4.70 -4.02 6.25
N ASN A 312 4.22 -3.61 7.42
CA ASN A 312 3.24 -4.36 8.21
C ASN A 312 1.91 -3.62 8.14
N LEU A 313 0.84 -4.28 7.72
CA LEU A 313 -0.50 -3.74 7.70
C LEU A 313 -1.25 -4.26 8.93
N SER A 314 -1.75 -3.34 9.74
CA SER A 314 -2.76 -3.61 10.77
C SER A 314 -4.08 -3.96 10.10
N ALA A 315 -4.98 -4.65 10.81
CA ALA A 315 -6.22 -5.11 10.21
C ALA A 315 -7.07 -3.95 9.68
N ASN A 316 -7.67 -4.16 8.52
CA ASN A 316 -8.48 -3.20 7.79
C ASN A 316 -7.67 -2.00 7.27
N SER A 317 -6.43 -2.23 6.88
CA SER A 317 -5.59 -1.22 6.26
C SER A 317 -5.63 -1.33 4.74
N ARG A 318 -5.41 -0.18 4.08
CA ARG A 318 -5.15 -0.13 2.65
C ARG A 318 -3.84 0.61 2.37
N ALA A 319 -2.97 0.01 1.57
CA ALA A 319 -1.67 0.59 1.24
C ALA A 319 -1.23 0.27 -0.19
N GLU A 320 -0.48 1.18 -0.79
CA GLU A 320 0.11 1.02 -2.11
C GLU A 320 1.65 1.09 -1.98
N ILE A 321 2.32 0.01 -2.33
CA ILE A 321 3.72 -0.22 -1.96
C ILE A 321 4.59 -0.33 -3.21
N ASN A 322 5.37 0.70 -3.47
CA ASN A 322 6.27 0.77 -4.62
C ASN A 322 7.70 0.42 -4.22
N GLY A 323 8.27 -0.62 -4.80
CA GLY A 323 9.61 -1.10 -4.48
C GLY A 323 9.89 -2.49 -5.06
N ASN A 324 11.13 -2.96 -4.94
CA ASN A 324 11.49 -4.33 -5.31
C ASN A 324 12.03 -5.07 -4.09
N GLY A 325 11.72 -6.35 -3.97
CA GLY A 325 12.18 -7.18 -2.85
C GLY A 325 11.56 -6.77 -1.51
N VAL A 326 10.36 -6.17 -1.52
CA VAL A 326 9.65 -5.72 -0.33
C VAL A 326 8.90 -6.90 0.30
N THR A 327 8.95 -6.99 1.63
CA THR A 327 8.10 -7.92 2.38
C THR A 327 6.91 -7.18 2.95
N VAL A 328 5.70 -7.59 2.59
CA VAL A 328 4.44 -7.05 3.12
C VAL A 328 3.84 -8.09 4.06
N ASN A 329 3.59 -7.73 5.31
CA ASN A 329 2.87 -8.58 6.27
C ASN A 329 1.49 -8.00 6.46
N ALA A 330 0.48 -8.66 5.94
CA ALA A 330 -0.91 -8.22 6.00
C ALA A 330 -1.72 -9.19 6.88
N THR A 331 -2.63 -8.62 7.66
CA THR A 331 -3.44 -9.30 8.65
C THR A 331 -4.83 -9.60 8.10
N ALA A 332 -5.90 -8.97 8.61
CA ALA A 332 -7.27 -9.29 8.24
C ALA A 332 -7.99 -8.15 7.52
N ASN A 333 -8.63 -8.48 6.39
CA ASN A 333 -9.33 -7.56 5.50
C ASN A 333 -8.43 -6.41 5.00
N ASP A 334 -7.17 -6.70 4.72
CA ASP A 334 -6.23 -5.70 4.22
C ASP A 334 -6.24 -5.69 2.70
N THR A 335 -6.14 -4.50 2.12
CA THR A 335 -5.96 -4.33 0.67
C THR A 335 -4.59 -3.75 0.41
N THR A 336 -3.79 -4.39 -0.43
CA THR A 336 -2.45 -3.89 -0.73
C THR A 336 -2.16 -3.97 -2.22
N GLY A 337 -1.66 -2.89 -2.79
CA GLY A 337 -1.04 -2.93 -4.10
C GLY A 337 0.48 -3.05 -3.97
N VAL A 338 1.12 -3.86 -4.80
CA VAL A 338 2.59 -3.90 -4.90
C VAL A 338 3.04 -3.59 -6.32
N TYR A 339 4.08 -2.77 -6.42
CA TYR A 339 4.60 -2.26 -7.69
C TYR A 339 6.09 -2.60 -7.77
N GLY A 340 6.40 -3.76 -8.34
CA GLY A 340 7.77 -4.20 -8.53
C GLY A 340 7.94 -5.72 -8.56
N THR A 341 9.18 -6.15 -8.33
CA THR A 341 9.64 -7.52 -8.56
C THR A 341 10.32 -8.09 -7.33
N GLY A 342 10.17 -9.40 -7.15
CA GLY A 342 10.76 -10.15 -6.04
C GLY A 342 10.08 -9.89 -4.70
N ASP A 343 8.85 -9.39 -4.71
CA ASP A 343 8.12 -9.04 -3.50
C ASP A 343 7.52 -10.28 -2.83
N ILE A 344 7.33 -10.20 -1.51
CA ILE A 344 6.70 -11.25 -0.70
C ILE A 344 5.54 -10.62 0.04
N VAL A 345 4.33 -11.17 -0.14
CA VAL A 345 3.13 -10.76 0.59
C VAL A 345 2.69 -11.90 1.48
N ASN A 346 2.74 -11.69 2.80
CA ASN A 346 2.30 -12.64 3.79
C ASN A 346 0.90 -12.26 4.26
N PHE A 347 -0.13 -12.92 3.72
CA PHE A 347 -1.48 -12.84 4.22
C PHE A 347 -1.72 -13.86 5.34
N VAL A 348 -2.65 -13.51 6.22
CA VAL A 348 -3.27 -14.51 7.10
C VAL A 348 -4.29 -15.30 6.27
N PRO A 349 -4.35 -16.64 6.40
CA PRO A 349 -5.29 -17.43 5.61
C PRO A 349 -6.76 -17.08 5.88
N ASN A 350 -7.58 -17.05 4.83
CA ASN A 350 -9.03 -16.85 4.85
C ASN A 350 -9.47 -15.55 5.54
N THR A 351 -8.72 -14.46 5.36
CA THR A 351 -9.08 -13.17 5.96
C THR A 351 -9.71 -12.18 4.99
N GLY A 352 -9.95 -12.60 3.74
CA GLY A 352 -10.51 -11.71 2.72
C GLY A 352 -9.57 -10.58 2.32
N SER A 353 -8.26 -10.75 2.54
CA SER A 353 -7.28 -9.76 2.11
C SER A 353 -7.12 -9.81 0.59
N LEU A 354 -6.79 -8.65 0.01
CA LEU A 354 -6.66 -8.45 -1.43
C LEU A 354 -5.25 -7.95 -1.76
N LEU A 355 -4.61 -8.59 -2.73
CA LEU A 355 -3.39 -8.11 -3.37
C LEU A 355 -3.71 -7.66 -4.80
N ASP A 356 -3.31 -6.46 -5.19
CA ASP A 356 -3.39 -6.01 -6.58
C ASP A 356 -1.99 -5.79 -7.19
N LEU A 357 -1.78 -6.31 -8.41
CA LEU A 357 -0.58 -6.10 -9.22
C LEU A 357 -0.91 -5.16 -10.39
N TYR A 358 -0.41 -3.92 -10.33
CA TYR A 358 -0.73 -2.87 -11.31
C TYR A 358 0.39 -2.58 -12.32
N THR A 359 1.61 -3.08 -12.08
CA THR A 359 2.78 -2.79 -12.93
C THR A 359 3.15 -4.03 -13.74
N ALA A 360 3.32 -3.87 -15.05
CA ALA A 360 3.68 -4.97 -15.93
C ALA A 360 5.00 -5.64 -15.51
N ASN A 361 5.04 -6.97 -15.60
CA ASN A 361 6.17 -7.82 -15.21
C ASN A 361 6.47 -7.78 -13.71
N SER A 362 5.46 -7.52 -12.87
CA SER A 362 5.60 -7.65 -11.43
C SER A 362 5.82 -9.12 -11.06
N SER A 363 6.56 -9.37 -9.97
CA SER A 363 6.74 -10.73 -9.46
C SER A 363 6.58 -10.79 -7.96
N THR A 364 5.62 -11.60 -7.50
CA THR A 364 5.22 -11.64 -6.09
C THR A 364 4.97 -13.06 -5.62
N ALA A 365 5.57 -13.42 -4.48
CA ALA A 365 5.21 -14.62 -3.73
C ALA A 365 4.15 -14.25 -2.69
N VAL A 366 3.01 -14.95 -2.70
CA VAL A 366 1.92 -14.76 -1.75
C VAL A 366 1.84 -15.97 -0.83
N ASN A 367 1.97 -15.72 0.46
CA ASN A 367 1.78 -16.73 1.49
C ASN A 367 0.41 -16.55 2.14
N GLY A 368 -0.28 -17.67 2.38
CA GLY A 368 -1.57 -17.72 3.07
C GLY A 368 -2.75 -17.85 2.10
N SER A 369 -3.49 -18.95 2.23
CA SER A 369 -4.57 -19.35 1.32
C SER A 369 -5.91 -18.64 1.58
N GLY A 370 -6.83 -18.68 0.63
CA GLY A 370 -8.21 -18.20 0.76
C GLY A 370 -8.33 -16.68 0.65
N ASN A 371 -7.31 -16.02 0.08
CA ASN A 371 -7.28 -14.60 -0.19
C ASN A 371 -7.49 -14.32 -1.69
N VAL A 372 -7.54 -13.04 -2.06
CA VAL A 372 -7.77 -12.63 -3.44
C VAL A 372 -6.52 -11.94 -4.00
N ILE A 373 -6.18 -12.25 -5.24
CA ILE A 373 -5.05 -11.66 -5.97
C ILE A 373 -5.59 -11.15 -7.31
N GLY A 374 -5.50 -9.85 -7.56
CA GLY A 374 -5.83 -9.23 -8.84
C GLY A 374 -4.58 -8.94 -9.67
N ILE A 375 -4.61 -9.31 -10.95
CA ILE A 375 -3.56 -9.03 -11.93
C ILE A 375 -4.13 -8.03 -12.95
N PHE A 376 -3.61 -6.80 -12.93
CA PHE A 376 -4.08 -5.68 -13.74
C PHE A 376 -3.08 -5.24 -14.81
N ALA A 377 -1.91 -5.87 -14.87
CA ALA A 377 -0.91 -5.62 -15.90
C ALA A 377 -0.37 -6.93 -16.51
N ALA A 378 0.17 -6.83 -17.73
CA ALA A 378 0.65 -7.99 -18.47
C ALA A 378 2.06 -8.41 -18.02
N GLY A 379 2.33 -9.71 -18.08
CA GLY A 379 3.62 -10.32 -17.78
C GLY A 379 3.84 -10.58 -16.28
N ASP A 380 2.83 -10.37 -15.45
CA ASP A 380 2.95 -10.53 -14.01
C ASP A 380 3.06 -12.02 -13.63
N SER A 381 3.90 -12.30 -12.62
CA SER A 381 4.11 -13.65 -12.11
C SER A 381 3.75 -13.73 -10.62
N VAL A 382 2.89 -14.68 -10.27
CA VAL A 382 2.42 -14.92 -8.90
C VAL A 382 2.82 -16.32 -8.47
N THR A 383 3.43 -16.44 -7.29
CA THR A 383 3.56 -17.74 -6.61
C THR A 383 2.61 -17.77 -5.42
N ALA A 384 1.50 -18.48 -5.52
CA ALA A 384 0.43 -18.52 -4.51
C ALA A 384 -0.13 -19.95 -4.36
N SER A 385 -0.89 -20.22 -3.31
CA SER A 385 -1.55 -21.52 -3.18
C SER A 385 -2.83 -21.46 -2.35
N GLY A 386 -3.92 -21.94 -2.95
CA GLY A 386 -5.23 -21.96 -2.32
C GLY A 386 -5.95 -20.61 -2.37
N ASP A 387 -5.58 -19.73 -3.29
CA ASP A 387 -6.12 -18.37 -3.42
C ASP A 387 -7.05 -18.23 -4.63
N THR A 388 -7.79 -17.12 -4.67
CA THR A 388 -8.55 -16.72 -5.87
C THR A 388 -7.74 -15.68 -6.64
N ILE A 389 -7.34 -16.01 -7.86
CA ILE A 389 -6.54 -15.14 -8.74
C ILE A 389 -7.44 -14.66 -9.88
N THR A 390 -7.53 -13.36 -10.07
CA THR A 390 -8.27 -12.74 -11.18
C THR A 390 -7.30 -12.06 -12.13
N VAL A 391 -7.28 -12.48 -13.39
CA VAL A 391 -6.52 -11.84 -14.47
C VAL A 391 -7.48 -10.94 -15.24
N ASN A 392 -7.15 -9.65 -15.36
CA ASN A 392 -7.98 -8.71 -16.11
C ASN A 392 -7.83 -8.91 -17.64
N SER A 393 -8.76 -8.39 -18.42
CA SER A 393 -8.93 -8.73 -19.85
C SER A 393 -7.73 -8.38 -20.72
N GLY A 394 -7.40 -9.30 -21.63
CA GLY A 394 -6.34 -9.19 -22.60
C GLY A 394 -4.94 -9.23 -21.99
N LEU A 395 -4.77 -9.82 -20.81
CA LEU A 395 -3.50 -9.83 -20.09
C LEU A 395 -2.81 -11.19 -20.08
N GLY A 396 -1.49 -11.14 -19.92
CA GLY A 396 -0.67 -12.32 -19.69
C GLY A 396 -0.27 -12.47 -18.22
N ALA A 397 -0.42 -13.67 -17.65
CA ALA A 397 -0.04 -13.99 -16.29
C ALA A 397 0.70 -15.33 -16.19
N THR A 398 1.63 -15.43 -15.23
CA THR A 398 2.26 -16.69 -14.82
C THR A 398 1.89 -17.01 -13.38
N VAL A 399 1.40 -18.22 -13.11
CA VAL A 399 1.00 -18.66 -11.77
C VAL A 399 1.76 -19.94 -11.40
N THR A 400 2.26 -20.00 -10.16
CA THR A 400 2.94 -21.17 -9.58
C THR A 400 2.43 -21.45 -8.17
N GLY A 401 2.37 -22.72 -7.76
CA GLY A 401 2.10 -23.17 -6.39
C GLY A 401 0.96 -24.19 -6.31
N GLY A 402 -0.25 -23.83 -6.73
CA GLY A 402 -1.34 -24.78 -6.96
C GLY A 402 -2.52 -24.66 -5.99
N ASN A 403 -3.60 -25.40 -6.24
CA ASN A 403 -4.89 -25.29 -5.54
C ASN A 403 -5.57 -23.91 -5.66
N ASP A 404 -5.12 -23.05 -6.56
CA ASP A 404 -5.71 -21.74 -6.79
C ASP A 404 -6.93 -21.83 -7.72
N THR A 405 -7.91 -20.97 -7.49
CA THR A 405 -8.96 -20.69 -8.47
C THR A 405 -8.51 -19.51 -9.33
N VAL A 406 -8.31 -19.72 -10.63
CA VAL A 406 -7.86 -18.68 -11.56
C VAL A 406 -9.01 -18.30 -12.49
N GLN A 407 -9.41 -17.03 -12.45
CA GLN A 407 -10.41 -16.44 -13.33
C GLN A 407 -9.72 -15.55 -14.37
N LEU A 408 -9.80 -15.94 -15.64
CA LEU A 408 -9.43 -15.07 -16.76
C LEU A 408 -10.64 -14.22 -17.11
N SER A 409 -10.52 -12.90 -16.92
CA SER A 409 -11.65 -11.98 -17.02
C SER A 409 -11.67 -11.33 -18.38
N GLY A 410 -12.42 -11.88 -19.32
CA GLY A 410 -12.66 -11.24 -20.61
C GLY A 410 -12.29 -12.13 -21.78
N SER A 411 -11.51 -11.61 -22.71
CA SER A 411 -11.09 -12.33 -23.90
C SER A 411 -9.64 -12.02 -24.26
N GLY A 412 -8.93 -13.00 -24.81
CA GLY A 412 -7.55 -12.82 -25.26
C GLY A 412 -6.53 -12.88 -24.14
N ASP A 413 -6.87 -13.52 -23.02
CA ASP A 413 -5.99 -13.69 -21.88
C ASP A 413 -4.99 -14.82 -22.14
N THR A 414 -3.76 -14.69 -21.65
CA THR A 414 -2.76 -15.76 -21.71
C THR A 414 -2.35 -16.18 -20.30
N LEU A 415 -2.55 -17.43 -19.92
CA LEU A 415 -2.17 -17.97 -18.61
C LEU A 415 -1.08 -19.02 -18.75
N THR A 416 -0.02 -18.89 -17.97
CA THR A 416 0.98 -19.94 -17.79
C THR A 416 0.91 -20.49 -16.37
N LEU A 417 0.55 -21.77 -16.22
CA LEU A 417 0.65 -22.50 -14.97
C LEU A 417 2.03 -23.19 -14.95
N SER A 418 3.05 -22.53 -14.38
CA SER A 418 4.45 -23.00 -14.47
C SER A 418 4.85 -24.06 -13.43
N GLY A 419 3.95 -24.40 -12.52
CA GLY A 419 4.12 -25.48 -11.55
C GLY A 419 3.02 -25.49 -10.49
N GLY A 420 2.95 -26.57 -9.71
CA GLY A 420 1.83 -26.83 -8.79
C GLY A 420 0.81 -27.78 -9.41
N SER A 421 -0.30 -28.00 -8.71
CA SER A 421 -1.37 -28.91 -9.13
C SER A 421 -2.67 -28.54 -8.42
N GLY A 422 -3.81 -28.94 -8.99
CA GLY A 422 -5.14 -28.74 -8.39
C GLY A 422 -5.71 -27.35 -8.68
N TYR A 423 -5.24 -26.68 -9.72
CA TYR A 423 -5.83 -25.42 -10.17
C TYR A 423 -7.29 -25.64 -10.60
N THR A 424 -8.14 -24.66 -10.33
CA THR A 424 -9.46 -24.53 -10.97
C THR A 424 -9.43 -23.30 -11.85
N VAL A 425 -9.39 -23.47 -13.17
CA VAL A 425 -9.24 -22.36 -14.11
C VAL A 425 -10.51 -22.16 -14.91
N HIS A 426 -11.00 -20.93 -14.93
CA HIS A 426 -12.12 -20.48 -15.75
C HIS A 426 -11.59 -19.54 -16.83
N GLY A 427 -11.45 -20.05 -18.05
CA GLY A 427 -11.10 -19.22 -19.21
C GLY A 427 -12.32 -18.54 -19.80
N GLY A 428 -12.09 -17.36 -20.36
CA GLY A 428 -12.98 -16.64 -21.25
C GLY A 428 -12.77 -17.02 -22.72
N LEU A 429 -13.12 -16.09 -23.61
CA LEU A 429 -13.14 -16.29 -25.06
C LEU A 429 -11.76 -16.00 -25.67
N ASN A 430 -11.30 -16.83 -26.60
CA ASN A 430 -10.01 -16.64 -27.26
C ASN A 430 -8.82 -16.57 -26.28
N ASP A 431 -8.90 -17.31 -25.18
CA ASP A 431 -7.83 -17.37 -24.20
C ASP A 431 -6.85 -18.48 -24.53
N THR A 432 -5.60 -18.31 -24.12
CA THR A 432 -4.55 -19.31 -24.30
C THR A 432 -4.01 -19.73 -22.95
N ILE A 433 -4.04 -21.02 -22.65
CA ILE A 433 -3.55 -21.56 -21.37
C ILE A 433 -2.44 -22.56 -21.62
N SER A 434 -1.31 -22.39 -20.92
CA SER A 434 -0.18 -23.32 -20.93
C SER A 434 -0.01 -23.95 -19.56
N VAL A 435 -0.11 -25.28 -19.48
CA VAL A 435 0.03 -26.05 -18.25
C VAL A 435 1.37 -26.77 -18.25
N TYR A 436 2.23 -26.45 -17.27
CA TYR A 436 3.50 -27.14 -17.05
C TYR A 436 3.38 -28.08 -15.85
N GLY A 437 3.21 -29.38 -16.10
CA GLY A 437 3.17 -30.39 -15.02
C GLY A 437 2.00 -31.37 -15.08
N THR A 438 1.39 -31.66 -13.93
CA THR A 438 0.45 -32.77 -13.73
C THR A 438 -1.00 -32.44 -14.06
N GLN A 439 -1.73 -33.40 -14.64
CA GLN A 439 -3.10 -33.28 -15.14
C GLN A 439 -4.22 -33.33 -14.07
N THR A 440 -3.98 -32.84 -12.85
CA THR A 440 -5.03 -32.81 -11.82
C THR A 440 -5.78 -31.47 -11.77
N ASP A 441 -5.50 -30.59 -12.73
CA ASP A 441 -6.13 -29.29 -12.83
C ASP A 441 -7.52 -29.42 -13.48
N SER A 442 -8.47 -28.63 -13.01
CA SER A 442 -9.79 -28.49 -13.63
C SER A 442 -9.80 -27.22 -14.44
N ILE A 443 -9.82 -27.35 -15.77
CA ILE A 443 -9.73 -26.22 -16.70
C ILE A 443 -11.00 -26.19 -17.54
N SER A 444 -11.71 -25.06 -17.54
CA SER A 444 -12.93 -24.85 -18.33
C SER A 444 -12.70 -23.75 -19.35
N MET A 445 -12.68 -24.14 -20.63
CA MET A 445 -12.45 -23.25 -21.77
C MET A 445 -13.76 -22.85 -22.46
N THR A 446 -13.70 -21.77 -23.24
CA THR A 446 -14.83 -21.34 -24.08
C THR A 446 -14.38 -21.20 -25.54
N SER A 447 -15.18 -20.56 -26.39
CA SER A 447 -14.94 -20.54 -27.83
C SER A 447 -13.65 -19.79 -28.21
N GLY A 448 -12.90 -20.37 -29.13
CA GLY A 448 -11.67 -19.81 -29.69
C GLY A 448 -10.45 -19.96 -28.79
N SER A 449 -10.58 -20.67 -27.68
CA SER A 449 -9.51 -20.83 -26.68
C SER A 449 -8.64 -22.05 -26.98
N GLU A 450 -7.37 -21.96 -26.62
CA GLU A 450 -6.34 -22.99 -26.82
C GLU A 450 -5.75 -23.42 -25.47
N LEU A 451 -5.58 -24.73 -25.27
CA LEU A 451 -4.96 -25.32 -24.08
C LEU A 451 -3.75 -26.16 -24.47
N PHE A 452 -2.58 -25.79 -23.96
CA PHE A 452 -1.34 -26.53 -24.18
C PHE A 452 -0.91 -27.26 -22.91
N PHE A 453 -0.58 -28.54 -23.04
CA PHE A 453 0.13 -29.27 -22.01
C PHE A 453 1.61 -29.34 -22.36
N THR A 454 2.46 -28.96 -21.42
CA THR A 454 3.90 -28.92 -21.60
C THR A 454 4.60 -29.70 -20.50
N GLN A 455 5.50 -30.62 -20.87
CA GLN A 455 6.35 -31.32 -19.93
C GLN A 455 7.82 -31.12 -20.31
N ALA A 456 8.63 -30.64 -19.36
CA ALA A 456 10.05 -30.33 -19.58
C ALA A 456 10.31 -29.39 -20.78
N GLY A 457 9.40 -28.45 -21.04
CA GLY A 457 9.50 -27.48 -22.15
C GLY A 457 9.07 -28.02 -23.51
N ILE A 458 8.49 -29.22 -23.57
CA ILE A 458 8.01 -29.87 -24.79
C ILE A 458 6.48 -29.97 -24.71
N LYS A 459 5.77 -29.49 -25.75
CA LYS A 459 4.32 -29.70 -25.88
C LYS A 459 4.04 -31.21 -25.92
N THR A 460 3.09 -31.67 -25.11
CA THR A 460 2.60 -33.05 -25.08
C THR A 460 1.19 -33.17 -25.63
N ALA A 461 0.40 -32.09 -25.52
CA ALA A 461 -0.92 -31.99 -26.11
C ALA A 461 -1.27 -30.52 -26.43
N ASP A 462 -2.13 -30.33 -27.41
CA ASP A 462 -2.69 -29.05 -27.85
C ASP A 462 -4.18 -29.25 -28.13
N GLU A 463 -5.04 -28.60 -27.35
CA GLU A 463 -6.49 -28.73 -27.44
C GLU A 463 -7.12 -27.40 -27.85
N LEU A 464 -7.99 -27.43 -28.87
CA LEU A 464 -8.74 -26.27 -29.36
C LEU A 464 -10.21 -26.36 -28.98
N PHE A 465 -10.79 -25.28 -28.45
CA PHE A 465 -12.18 -25.26 -28.00
C PHE A 465 -13.10 -24.36 -28.83
N GLY A 466 -14.30 -24.86 -29.14
CA GLY A 466 -15.41 -24.15 -29.76
C GLY A 466 -16.66 -24.18 -28.88
N ALA A 467 -17.20 -23.02 -28.50
CA ALA A 467 -18.37 -22.90 -27.63
C ALA A 467 -18.31 -23.74 -26.32
N GLY A 468 -17.11 -23.99 -25.80
CA GLY A 468 -16.89 -24.76 -24.56
C GLY A 468 -16.83 -26.28 -24.73
N VAL A 469 -16.80 -26.77 -25.96
CA VAL A 469 -16.45 -28.16 -26.28
C VAL A 469 -15.14 -28.20 -27.05
N GLU A 470 -14.41 -29.29 -26.90
CA GLU A 470 -13.21 -29.57 -27.68
C GLU A 470 -13.58 -29.76 -29.16
N THR A 471 -12.76 -29.21 -30.05
CA THR A 471 -12.93 -29.23 -31.51
C THR A 471 -11.74 -29.86 -32.23
N ASP A 472 -10.58 -29.88 -31.58
CA ASP A 472 -9.31 -30.38 -32.11
C ASP A 472 -8.44 -30.82 -30.94
N TYR A 473 -7.76 -31.96 -31.06
CA TYR A 473 -6.83 -32.47 -30.06
C TYR A 473 -5.60 -33.07 -30.72
N LEU A 474 -4.46 -32.38 -30.61
CA LEU A 474 -3.18 -32.84 -31.14
C LEU A 474 -2.33 -33.46 -30.03
N GLY A 475 -1.93 -34.71 -30.21
CA GLY A 475 -0.98 -35.39 -29.33
C GLY A 475 0.45 -35.30 -29.81
N PHE A 476 1.40 -35.15 -28.90
CA PHE A 476 2.82 -35.06 -29.23
C PHE A 476 3.68 -36.09 -28.49
N SER A 477 4.66 -36.64 -29.18
CA SER A 477 5.72 -37.47 -28.61
C SER A 477 6.60 -36.69 -27.63
N SER A 478 7.40 -37.41 -26.84
CA SER A 478 8.41 -36.81 -25.94
C SER A 478 9.52 -36.01 -26.65
N ALA A 479 9.58 -36.07 -27.99
CA ALA A 479 10.47 -35.26 -28.81
C ALA A 479 9.78 -33.98 -29.34
N GLY A 480 8.50 -33.75 -29.03
CA GLY A 480 7.70 -32.63 -29.52
C GLY A 480 7.23 -32.79 -30.97
N VAL A 481 7.18 -34.03 -31.47
CA VAL A 481 6.64 -34.36 -32.79
C VAL A 481 5.21 -34.86 -32.62
N GLU A 482 4.28 -34.30 -33.38
CA GLU A 482 2.87 -34.72 -33.44
C GLU A 482 2.76 -36.21 -33.78
N THR A 483 1.91 -36.91 -33.03
CA THR A 483 1.70 -38.36 -33.13
C THR A 483 0.29 -38.72 -33.54
N TYR A 484 -0.69 -37.86 -33.23
CA TYR A 484 -2.06 -38.03 -33.67
C TYR A 484 -2.81 -36.71 -33.61
N ASP A 485 -3.88 -36.62 -34.39
CA ASP A 485 -4.81 -35.48 -34.50
C ASP A 485 -6.26 -36.00 -34.45
N GLU A 486 -7.00 -35.62 -33.41
CA GLU A 486 -8.41 -35.95 -33.18
C GLU A 486 -9.27 -34.72 -33.50
N LYS A 487 -10.18 -34.83 -34.47
CA LYS A 487 -11.10 -33.74 -34.83
C LYS A 487 -12.51 -34.00 -34.33
N PHE A 488 -13.16 -32.97 -33.80
CA PHE A 488 -14.51 -33.06 -33.26
C PHE A 488 -15.47 -32.08 -33.94
N ASN A 489 -16.75 -32.47 -34.00
CA ASN A 489 -17.80 -31.57 -34.45
C ASN A 489 -18.15 -30.52 -33.36
N THR A 490 -19.05 -29.59 -33.70
CA THR A 490 -19.44 -28.48 -32.80
C THR A 490 -20.17 -28.89 -31.52
N VAL A 491 -20.42 -30.18 -31.29
CA VAL A 491 -21.01 -30.71 -30.06
C VAL A 491 -20.07 -31.67 -29.32
N GLY A 492 -18.79 -31.73 -29.72
CA GLY A 492 -17.76 -32.56 -29.08
C GLY A 492 -17.84 -34.04 -29.43
N GLN A 493 -18.35 -34.39 -30.62
CA GLN A 493 -18.32 -35.76 -31.12
C GLN A 493 -17.21 -35.90 -32.15
N GLU A 494 -16.36 -36.90 -31.97
CA GLU A 494 -15.24 -37.23 -32.85
C GLU A 494 -15.75 -37.51 -34.27
N THR A 495 -15.06 -36.93 -35.25
CA THR A 495 -15.35 -37.08 -36.69
C THR A 495 -14.23 -37.78 -37.43
N ASP A 496 -13.01 -37.66 -36.93
CA ASP A 496 -11.77 -37.94 -37.66
C ASP A 496 -10.64 -38.21 -36.66
N TYR A 497 -9.80 -39.21 -36.94
CA TYR A 497 -8.59 -39.54 -36.17
C TYR A 497 -7.44 -39.84 -37.14
N ASP A 498 -6.42 -38.98 -37.14
CA ASP A 498 -5.20 -39.19 -37.90
C ASP A 498 -4.10 -39.71 -36.97
N LEU A 499 -3.42 -40.81 -37.33
CA LEU A 499 -2.21 -41.29 -36.66
C LEU A 499 -0.98 -40.93 -37.49
N LEU A 500 0.03 -40.30 -36.89
CA LEU A 500 1.22 -39.80 -37.58
C LEU A 500 2.49 -40.55 -37.19
N ALA A 501 3.34 -40.82 -38.19
CA ALA A 501 4.71 -41.28 -38.00
C ALA A 501 5.62 -40.14 -37.54
N SER A 502 6.81 -40.49 -37.03
CA SER A 502 7.81 -39.52 -36.54
C SER A 502 8.37 -38.56 -37.60
N ASN A 503 8.09 -38.79 -38.88
CA ASN A 503 8.41 -37.89 -39.99
C ASN A 503 7.25 -36.97 -40.38
N GLY A 504 6.13 -37.00 -39.64
CA GLY A 504 4.91 -36.22 -39.89
C GLY A 504 4.02 -36.77 -40.99
N GLN A 505 4.26 -37.97 -41.49
CA GLN A 505 3.35 -38.61 -42.46
C GLN A 505 2.23 -39.34 -41.72
N ILE A 506 1.00 -39.20 -42.21
CA ILE A 506 -0.14 -40.01 -41.76
C ILE A 506 0.15 -41.49 -42.06
N THR A 507 -0.06 -42.33 -41.06
CA THR A 507 0.00 -43.80 -41.12
C THR A 507 -1.38 -44.43 -41.06
N GLN A 508 -2.35 -43.74 -40.48
CA GLN A 508 -3.74 -44.16 -40.40
C GLN A 508 -4.65 -42.92 -40.38
N ASP A 509 -5.78 -42.99 -41.07
CA ASP A 509 -6.84 -41.97 -41.10
C ASP A 509 -8.16 -42.72 -40.89
N GLU A 510 -8.82 -42.47 -39.75
CA GLU A 510 -10.10 -43.09 -39.39
C GLU A 510 -11.21 -42.03 -39.33
N GLN A 511 -12.34 -42.29 -39.97
CA GLN A 511 -13.50 -41.40 -39.96
C GLN A 511 -14.65 -42.03 -39.20
N PHE A 512 -15.38 -41.22 -38.44
CA PHE A 512 -16.40 -41.69 -37.50
C PHE A 512 -17.81 -41.20 -37.82
N ASN A 513 -18.78 -42.07 -37.62
CA ASN A 513 -20.18 -41.71 -37.56
C ASN A 513 -20.50 -41.03 -36.22
N VAL A 514 -20.62 -39.70 -36.24
CA VAL A 514 -20.91 -38.88 -35.05
C VAL A 514 -22.15 -39.30 -34.24
N SER A 515 -23.13 -39.98 -34.84
CA SER A 515 -24.32 -40.44 -34.12
C SER A 515 -24.12 -41.74 -33.34
N THR A 516 -23.14 -42.56 -33.73
CA THR A 516 -22.90 -43.89 -33.16
C THR A 516 -21.53 -44.06 -32.51
N GLY A 517 -20.57 -43.18 -32.83
CA GLY A 517 -19.16 -43.31 -32.42
C GLY A 517 -18.49 -44.53 -33.02
N LYS A 518 -18.94 -44.99 -34.19
CA LYS A 518 -18.37 -46.12 -34.92
C LYS A 518 -17.63 -45.61 -36.15
N GLU A 519 -16.49 -46.23 -36.44
CA GLU A 519 -15.74 -46.04 -37.68
C GLU A 519 -16.69 -46.26 -38.87
N VAL A 520 -16.49 -45.46 -39.94
CA VAL A 520 -17.17 -45.59 -41.23
C VAL A 520 -16.18 -45.85 -42.36
N ASP A 521 -14.94 -45.39 -42.19
CA ASP A 521 -13.85 -45.53 -43.13
C ASP A 521 -12.53 -45.52 -42.35
N ALA A 522 -11.57 -46.35 -42.74
CA ALA A 522 -10.25 -46.43 -42.14
C ALA A 522 -9.20 -46.70 -43.22
N LEU A 523 -8.29 -45.75 -43.44
CA LEU A 523 -7.21 -45.85 -44.42
C LEU A 523 -5.88 -46.11 -43.72
N ASN A 524 -5.13 -47.11 -44.16
CA ASN A 524 -3.75 -47.33 -43.71
C ASN A 524 -2.74 -46.87 -44.77
N TYR A 525 -1.64 -46.30 -44.32
CA TYR A 525 -0.55 -45.80 -45.15
C TYR A 525 0.80 -46.37 -44.75
N THR A 526 1.64 -46.64 -45.75
CA THR A 526 3.05 -46.98 -45.57
C THR A 526 3.92 -46.04 -46.40
N ASN A 527 4.81 -45.28 -45.75
CA ASN A 527 5.66 -44.25 -46.39
C ASN A 527 4.87 -43.22 -47.22
N GLY A 528 3.67 -42.86 -46.77
CA GLY A 528 2.77 -41.92 -47.44
C GLY A 528 2.01 -42.50 -48.66
N VAL A 529 2.02 -43.82 -48.85
CA VAL A 529 1.24 -44.51 -49.88
C VAL A 529 0.13 -45.32 -49.21
N LYS A 530 -1.12 -45.15 -49.66
CA LYS A 530 -2.27 -45.94 -49.20
C LYS A 530 -2.01 -47.43 -49.46
N THR A 531 -2.19 -48.26 -48.43
CA THR A 531 -2.00 -49.72 -48.47
C THR A 531 -3.29 -50.50 -48.23
N ASP A 532 -4.28 -49.86 -47.60
CA ASP A 532 -5.50 -50.49 -47.11
C ASP A 532 -6.60 -49.42 -46.97
N GLU A 533 -7.86 -49.75 -47.25
CA GLU A 533 -9.02 -48.94 -46.88
C GLU A 533 -10.22 -49.83 -46.55
N VAL A 534 -10.73 -49.69 -45.34
CA VAL A 534 -11.83 -50.49 -44.82
C VAL A 534 -13.04 -49.60 -44.60
N PHE A 535 -14.13 -49.92 -45.28
CA PHE A 535 -15.42 -49.27 -45.06
C PHE A 535 -16.27 -50.08 -44.10
N TYR A 536 -16.96 -49.40 -43.19
CA TYR A 536 -17.81 -50.04 -42.19
C TYR A 536 -19.29 -49.72 -42.39
N ASN A 537 -20.13 -50.71 -42.08
CA ASN A 537 -21.57 -50.51 -42.04
C ASN A 537 -22.02 -49.82 -40.74
N SER A 538 -23.30 -49.46 -40.63
CA SER A 538 -23.85 -48.78 -39.45
C SER A 538 -23.76 -49.58 -38.13
N GLY A 539 -23.44 -50.87 -38.19
CA GLY A 539 -23.19 -51.72 -37.03
C GLY A 539 -21.73 -51.73 -36.57
N GLY A 540 -20.82 -51.09 -37.31
CA GLY A 540 -19.37 -51.14 -37.08
C GLY A 540 -18.75 -52.46 -37.51
N LEU A 541 -19.32 -53.14 -38.51
CA LEU A 541 -18.74 -54.31 -39.15
C LEU A 541 -18.23 -53.92 -40.53
N GLU A 542 -17.14 -54.53 -40.98
CA GLU A 542 -16.58 -54.36 -42.32
C GLU A 542 -17.66 -54.59 -43.38
N ALA A 543 -17.70 -53.71 -44.36
CA ALA A 543 -18.57 -53.77 -45.54
C ALA A 543 -17.73 -53.98 -46.81
N ASN A 544 -16.55 -53.36 -46.86
CA ASN A 544 -15.58 -53.46 -47.94
C ASN A 544 -14.16 -53.28 -47.36
N ASP A 545 -13.18 -54.03 -47.86
CA ASP A 545 -11.75 -53.94 -47.53
C ASP A 545 -10.92 -53.94 -48.83
N GLU A 546 -10.36 -52.79 -49.16
CA GLU A 546 -9.56 -52.53 -50.36
C GLU A 546 -8.06 -52.55 -50.05
N LEU A 547 -7.33 -53.51 -50.64
CA LEU A 547 -5.89 -53.68 -50.46
C LEU A 547 -5.11 -53.08 -51.62
N PHE A 548 -4.04 -52.35 -51.33
CA PHE A 548 -3.20 -51.66 -52.31
C PHE A 548 -1.74 -52.13 -52.25
N ASN A 549 -1.07 -52.14 -53.40
CA ASN A 549 0.36 -52.42 -53.45
C ASN A 549 1.23 -51.21 -53.03
N TYR A 550 2.54 -51.41 -52.95
CA TYR A 550 3.52 -50.36 -52.56
C TYR A 550 3.58 -49.13 -53.48
N THR A 551 2.86 -49.14 -54.61
CA THR A 551 2.72 -47.99 -55.53
C THR A 551 1.34 -47.32 -55.45
N GLY A 552 0.46 -47.78 -54.56
CA GLY A 552 -0.89 -47.24 -54.36
C GLY A 552 -1.91 -47.70 -55.39
N ILE A 553 -1.66 -48.84 -56.06
CA ILE A 553 -2.63 -49.45 -56.98
C ILE A 553 -3.37 -50.56 -56.24
N GLU A 554 -4.70 -50.52 -56.29
CA GLU A 554 -5.58 -51.54 -55.72
C GLU A 554 -5.28 -52.91 -56.32
N THR A 555 -5.11 -53.90 -55.46
CA THR A 555 -4.81 -55.31 -55.80
C THR A 555 -5.95 -56.25 -55.48
N SER A 556 -6.78 -55.91 -54.49
CA SER A 556 -7.99 -56.68 -54.20
C SER A 556 -9.00 -55.87 -53.42
N ASN A 557 -10.25 -56.28 -53.50
CA ASN A 557 -11.37 -55.71 -52.77
C ASN A 557 -12.20 -56.87 -52.19
N ILE A 558 -12.36 -56.91 -50.87
CA ILE A 558 -13.15 -57.91 -50.15
C ILE A 558 -14.48 -57.30 -49.75
N GLN A 559 -15.59 -57.87 -50.22
CA GLN A 559 -16.93 -57.42 -49.87
C GLN A 559 -17.53 -58.29 -48.76
N PHE A 560 -18.31 -57.66 -47.88
CA PHE A 560 -18.96 -58.30 -46.75
C PHE A 560 -20.47 -58.06 -46.74
N ASP A 561 -21.22 -59.03 -46.23
CA ASP A 561 -22.64 -58.85 -45.97
C ASP A 561 -22.91 -57.97 -44.74
N ALA A 562 -24.18 -57.60 -44.52
CA ALA A 562 -24.57 -56.76 -43.39
C ALA A 562 -24.28 -57.37 -42.00
N THR A 563 -23.86 -58.64 -41.93
CA THR A 563 -23.50 -59.35 -40.71
C THR A 563 -21.99 -59.60 -40.57
N GLY A 564 -21.17 -59.07 -41.49
CA GLY A 564 -19.72 -59.18 -41.47
C GLY A 564 -19.17 -60.49 -42.04
N HIS A 565 -19.97 -61.25 -42.80
CA HIS A 565 -19.48 -62.43 -43.51
C HIS A 565 -19.06 -62.06 -44.94
N LYS A 566 -17.92 -62.57 -45.40
CA LYS A 566 -17.42 -62.34 -46.78
C LYS A 566 -18.45 -62.80 -47.82
N SER A 567 -18.80 -61.92 -48.75
CA SER A 567 -19.66 -62.22 -49.91
C SER A 567 -18.83 -62.52 -51.15
N ASP A 568 -17.77 -61.77 -51.38
CA ASP A 568 -16.88 -61.92 -52.54
C ASP A 568 -15.53 -61.25 -52.33
N ILE A 569 -14.55 -61.64 -53.16
CA ILE A 569 -13.24 -61.00 -53.28
C ILE A 569 -12.98 -60.75 -54.77
N GLN A 570 -12.67 -59.52 -55.13
CA GLN A 570 -12.22 -59.12 -56.46
C GLN A 570 -10.69 -58.91 -56.43
N TYR A 571 -10.00 -59.36 -57.48
CA TYR A 571 -8.57 -59.16 -57.67
C TYR A 571 -8.32 -58.26 -58.86
N PHE A 572 -7.32 -57.38 -58.76
CA PHE A 572 -7.01 -56.38 -59.77
C PHE A 572 -5.56 -56.41 -60.23
N SER A 573 -5.34 -56.00 -61.48
CA SER A 573 -4.01 -55.81 -62.05
C SER A 573 -3.97 -54.59 -62.98
N GLY A 574 -2.78 -54.04 -63.18
CA GLY A 574 -2.54 -52.99 -64.16
C GLY A 574 -1.73 -51.83 -63.61
N THR A 575 -2.19 -50.61 -63.90
CA THR A 575 -1.52 -49.35 -63.54
C THR A 575 -2.51 -48.42 -62.86
N ALA A 576 -2.03 -47.38 -62.18
CA ALA A 576 -2.90 -46.38 -61.55
C ALA A 576 -3.93 -45.74 -62.50
N THR A 577 -3.64 -45.66 -63.81
CA THR A 577 -4.56 -45.09 -64.82
C THR A 577 -5.35 -46.13 -65.61
N ASN A 578 -5.07 -47.42 -65.40
CA ASN A 578 -5.68 -48.53 -66.12
C ASN A 578 -5.57 -49.80 -65.26
N ASN A 579 -6.32 -49.80 -64.16
CA ASN A 579 -6.52 -50.97 -63.30
C ASN A 579 -7.75 -51.73 -63.81
N TYR A 580 -7.69 -53.04 -63.85
CA TYR A 580 -8.79 -53.88 -64.29
C TYR A 580 -8.86 -55.15 -63.43
N GLU A 581 -10.07 -55.65 -63.25
CA GLU A 581 -10.35 -56.89 -62.53
C GLU A 581 -9.78 -58.08 -63.30
N THR A 582 -9.09 -58.98 -62.61
CA THR A 582 -8.59 -60.24 -63.16
C THR A 582 -9.45 -61.41 -62.73
N ASP A 583 -9.85 -61.46 -61.46
CA ASP A 583 -10.54 -62.61 -60.89
C ASP A 583 -11.56 -62.15 -59.83
N GLN A 584 -12.71 -62.83 -59.73
CA GLN A 584 -13.68 -62.64 -58.64
C GLN A 584 -14.10 -63.97 -58.03
N ILE A 585 -13.92 -64.13 -56.72
CA ILE A 585 -14.34 -65.31 -55.95
C ILE A 585 -15.59 -64.95 -55.14
N ASN A 586 -16.69 -65.67 -55.32
CA ASN A 586 -17.94 -65.49 -54.58
C ASN A 586 -18.09 -66.54 -53.48
N PHE A 587 -18.57 -66.14 -52.31
CA PHE A 587 -18.75 -66.99 -51.13
C PHE A 587 -20.20 -67.16 -50.73
N ASN A 588 -20.53 -68.32 -50.16
CA ASN A 588 -21.79 -68.52 -49.47
C ASN A 588 -21.69 -67.94 -48.06
N VAL A 589 -22.34 -66.81 -47.81
CA VAL A 589 -22.32 -66.11 -46.51
C VAL A 589 -22.75 -66.98 -45.31
N ALA A 590 -23.53 -68.05 -45.52
CA ALA A 590 -23.96 -68.94 -44.44
C ALA A 590 -22.96 -70.07 -44.12
N THR A 591 -22.14 -70.50 -45.09
CA THR A 591 -21.19 -71.62 -44.92
C THR A 591 -19.73 -71.22 -45.03
N GLY A 592 -19.44 -70.01 -45.54
CA GLY A 592 -18.11 -69.50 -45.84
C GLY A 592 -17.37 -70.23 -46.96
N GLY A 593 -18.02 -71.15 -47.67
CA GLY A 593 -17.41 -71.87 -48.79
C GLY A 593 -17.52 -71.10 -50.09
N GLU A 594 -16.55 -71.29 -50.99
CA GLU A 594 -16.56 -70.73 -52.33
C GLU A 594 -17.75 -71.27 -53.14
N THR A 595 -18.33 -70.42 -53.97
CA THR A 595 -19.50 -70.72 -54.82
C THR A 595 -19.17 -70.57 -56.29
N SER A 596 -18.38 -69.55 -56.66
CA SER A 596 -17.82 -69.42 -58.00
C SER A 596 -16.54 -68.60 -58.01
N GLU A 597 -15.75 -68.77 -59.06
CA GLU A 597 -14.59 -67.97 -59.42
C GLU A 597 -14.75 -67.54 -60.89
N LEU A 598 -14.67 -66.25 -61.17
CA LEU A 598 -14.82 -65.65 -62.50
C LEU A 598 -13.48 -65.06 -62.92
N ASP A 599 -12.95 -65.46 -64.07
CA ASP A 599 -11.71 -64.91 -64.63
C ASP A 599 -12.03 -63.88 -65.72
N TYR A 600 -11.24 -62.80 -65.80
CA TYR A 600 -11.43 -61.70 -66.76
C TYR A 600 -10.14 -61.39 -67.52
N ASN A 601 -10.29 -60.93 -68.76
CA ASN A 601 -9.17 -60.40 -69.54
C ASN A 601 -8.96 -58.88 -69.30
N PRO A 602 -7.84 -58.29 -69.76
CA PRO A 602 -7.55 -56.87 -69.58
C PRO A 602 -8.54 -55.86 -70.17
N ALA A 603 -9.54 -56.31 -70.95
CA ALA A 603 -10.63 -55.47 -71.45
C ALA A 603 -11.90 -55.58 -70.57
N GLY A 604 -11.83 -56.23 -69.41
CA GLY A 604 -12.95 -56.45 -68.48
C GLY A 604 -13.96 -57.47 -68.98
N LYS A 605 -13.57 -58.37 -69.89
CA LYS A 605 -14.46 -59.42 -70.40
C LYS A 605 -14.13 -60.75 -69.73
N GLU A 606 -15.16 -61.37 -69.18
CA GLU A 606 -15.15 -62.72 -68.60
C GLU A 606 -14.60 -63.74 -69.61
N THR A 607 -13.66 -64.55 -69.16
CA THR A 607 -13.01 -65.62 -69.92
C THR A 607 -13.38 -67.00 -69.41
N ASP A 608 -13.46 -67.20 -68.09
CA ASP A 608 -13.78 -68.49 -67.48
C ASP A 608 -14.68 -68.30 -66.24
N VAL A 609 -15.49 -69.32 -65.92
CA VAL A 609 -16.26 -69.44 -64.67
C VAL A 609 -16.07 -70.83 -64.11
N LEU A 610 -15.58 -70.92 -62.88
CA LEU A 610 -15.55 -72.15 -62.08
C LEU A 610 -16.66 -72.08 -61.02
N ASN A 611 -17.40 -73.16 -60.81
CA ASN A 611 -18.45 -73.25 -59.79
C ASN A 611 -18.06 -74.28 -58.73
N TYR A 612 -18.26 -73.93 -57.47
CA TYR A 612 -17.87 -74.71 -56.31
C TYR A 612 -19.07 -75.03 -55.42
N VAL A 613 -18.96 -76.13 -54.65
CA VAL A 613 -19.90 -76.46 -53.57
C VAL A 613 -19.10 -76.98 -52.38
N GLY A 614 -19.38 -76.45 -51.18
CA GLY A 614 -18.73 -76.92 -49.97
C GLY A 614 -18.87 -75.99 -48.77
N THR A 615 -17.81 -75.95 -47.97
CA THR A 615 -17.66 -75.17 -46.73
C THR A 615 -16.25 -74.59 -46.72
N SER A 616 -16.00 -73.57 -45.91
CA SER A 616 -14.69 -72.88 -45.79
C SER A 616 -13.44 -73.75 -45.58
N THR A 617 -13.58 -75.05 -45.31
CA THR A 617 -12.47 -75.99 -45.10
C THR A 617 -12.42 -77.14 -46.11
N ASN A 618 -13.41 -77.26 -46.99
CA ASN A 618 -13.54 -78.36 -47.94
C ASN A 618 -14.48 -78.01 -49.10
N ASP A 619 -13.95 -77.28 -50.08
CA ASP A 619 -14.61 -76.92 -51.33
C ASP A 619 -14.11 -77.80 -52.48
N TYR A 620 -14.99 -78.09 -53.45
CA TYR A 620 -14.62 -78.83 -54.66
C TYR A 620 -15.31 -78.26 -55.89
N GLU A 621 -14.57 -78.19 -56.99
CA GLU A 621 -15.07 -77.72 -58.29
C GLU A 621 -16.15 -78.69 -58.80
N THR A 622 -17.27 -78.13 -59.24
CA THR A 622 -18.42 -78.87 -59.78
C THR A 622 -18.58 -78.67 -61.29
N ASN A 623 -18.18 -77.52 -61.81
CA ASN A 623 -18.32 -77.18 -63.23
C ASN A 623 -17.40 -76.02 -63.63
N ARG A 624 -16.88 -76.06 -64.86
CA ARG A 624 -16.12 -74.96 -65.49
C ARG A 624 -16.70 -74.60 -66.86
N ILE A 625 -16.86 -73.31 -67.12
CA ILE A 625 -17.34 -72.73 -68.39
C ILE A 625 -16.24 -71.81 -68.93
N ASN A 626 -15.89 -71.96 -70.21
CA ASN A 626 -14.90 -71.10 -70.88
C ASN A 626 -15.59 -70.32 -72.03
N PHE A 627 -15.28 -69.03 -72.19
CA PHE A 627 -16.00 -68.08 -73.07
C PHE A 627 -15.24 -67.58 -74.31
#